data_AF-A0A3D8IVJ6-F1
#
_entry.id   AF-A0A3D8IVJ6-F1
#
_cell.length_a   1.000
_cell.length_b   1.000
_cell.length_c   1.000
_cell.angle_alpha   90.00
_cell.angle_beta   90.00
_cell.angle_gamma   90.00
#
_symmetry.space_group_name_H-M   'P 1'
#
loop_
_entity.id
_entity.type
_entity.pdbx_description
1 polymer ?
#
loop_
_entity_poly.entity_id
_entity_poly.type
_entity_poly.pdbx_seq_one_letter_code
_entity_poly.pdbx_strand_id
1 'polypeptide(L)' 'MCVACRGRFLQHTLQRFQVTQNTLCVFSGVGRSFYICAQCYQDPKALRGVMKRYNIQQITESKGV' A
#
# COMPACT_ATOMS: atom_id res chain seq x y z
N MET A 1 5.68 -2.63 -9.81
CA MET A 1 4.75 -3.78 -9.77
C MET A 1 3.82 -3.60 -8.58
N CYS A 2 2.51 -3.73 -8.77
CA CYS A 2 1.55 -3.68 -7.67
C CYS A 2 1.62 -4.97 -6.83
N VAL A 3 1.67 -4.86 -5.51
CA VAL A 3 1.74 -6.01 -4.60
C VAL A 3 0.43 -6.81 -4.54
N ALA A 4 -0.70 -6.14 -4.78
CA ALA A 4 -2.03 -6.75 -4.70
C ALA A 4 -2.36 -7.55 -5.97
N CYS A 5 -2.36 -6.90 -7.15
CA CYS A 5 -2.75 -7.54 -8.42
C CYS A 5 -1.58 -8.07 -9.24
N ARG A 6 -0.33 -7.88 -8.81
CA ARG A 6 0.89 -8.27 -9.54
C ARG A 6 1.07 -7.58 -10.91
N GLY A 7 0.21 -6.62 -11.26
CA GLY A 7 0.31 -5.83 -12.48
C GLY A 7 1.59 -5.00 -12.56
N ARG A 8 2.10 -4.82 -13.78
CA ARG A 8 3.24 -3.94 -14.09
C ARG A 8 2.71 -2.57 -14.49
N PHE A 9 3.18 -1.54 -13.80
CA PHE A 9 2.78 -0.15 -13.99
C PHE A 9 4.02 0.72 -13.92
N LEU A 10 3.93 1.94 -14.44
CA LEU A 10 4.98 2.94 -14.29
C LEU A 10 5.19 3.21 -12.79
N GLN A 11 6.44 3.39 -12.37
CA GLN A 11 6.74 3.53 -10.95
C GLN A 11 6.08 4.77 -10.33
N HIS A 12 5.98 5.87 -11.08
CA HIS A 12 5.33 7.10 -10.63
C HIS A 12 3.81 6.98 -10.54
N THR A 13 3.18 5.98 -11.16
CA THR A 13 1.73 5.73 -11.04
C THR A 13 1.40 4.80 -9.87
N LEU A 14 2.42 4.29 -9.16
CA LEU A 14 2.26 3.39 -8.02
C LEU A 14 2.51 4.15 -6.73
N GLN A 15 1.56 4.07 -5.79
CA GLN A 15 1.76 4.63 -4.47
C GLN A 15 2.63 3.69 -3.64
N ARG A 16 3.69 4.24 -3.06
CA ARG A 16 4.62 3.49 -2.21
C ARG A 16 4.17 3.58 -0.75
N PHE A 17 3.96 2.42 -0.14
CA PHE A 17 3.56 2.27 1.25
C PHE A 17 4.60 1.46 2.02
N GLN A 18 4.56 1.61 3.34
CA GLN A 18 5.29 0.79 4.30
C GLN A 18 4.36 0.36 5.43
N VAL A 19 4.81 -0.62 6.22
CA VAL A 19 4.09 -1.06 7.41
C VAL A 19 4.90 -0.67 8.64
N THR A 20 4.31 0.15 9.49
CA THR A 20 4.92 0.60 10.76
C THR A 20 3.96 0.28 11.89
N GLN A 21 4.38 -0.53 12.87
CA GLN A 21 3.53 -0.94 14.00
C GLN A 21 2.15 -1.44 13.54
N ASN A 22 2.13 -2.38 12.59
CA ASN A 22 0.90 -2.93 12.00
C ASN A 22 -0.01 -1.89 11.32
N THR A 23 0.55 -0.73 10.97
CA THR A 23 -0.15 0.36 10.28
C THR A 23 0.34 0.49 8.86
N LEU A 24 -0.58 0.55 7.90
CA LEU A 24 -0.25 0.93 6.53
C LEU A 24 -0.05 2.44 6.47
N CYS A 25 1.16 2.87 6.13
CA CYS A 25 1.54 4.28 6.04
C CYS A 25 2.20 4.55 4.70
N VAL A 26 2.20 5.81 4.26
CA VAL A 26 3.03 6.23 3.11
C VAL A 26 4.51 6.01 3.42
N PHE A 27 5.28 5.61 2.42
CA PHE A 27 6.70 5.34 2.59
C PHE A 27 7.48 6.58 3.06
N SER A 28 8.25 6.44 4.13
CA SER A 28 8.97 7.54 4.78
C SER A 28 10.43 7.70 4.31
N GLY A 29 10.84 6.99 3.26
CA GLY A 29 12.22 7.01 2.78
C GLY A 29 13.12 5.90 3.34
N VAL A 30 12.68 5.20 4.40
CA VAL A 30 13.49 4.19 5.11
C VAL A 30 12.68 2.92 5.36
N GLY A 31 13.35 1.77 5.29
CA GLY A 31 12.76 0.47 5.65
C GLY A 31 12.06 -0.26 4.51
N ARG A 32 11.32 -1.32 4.87
CA ARG A 32 10.63 -2.17 3.90
C ARG A 32 9.37 -1.49 3.39
N SER A 33 9.24 -1.44 2.08
CA SER A 33 8.11 -0.80 1.40
C SER A 33 7.62 -1.65 0.24
N PHE A 34 6.39 -1.41 -0.18
CA PHE A 34 5.80 -2.01 -1.37
C PHE A 34 4.95 -0.99 -2.12
N TYR A 35 4.58 -1.35 -3.34
CA TYR A 35 3.79 -0.51 -4.22
C TYR A 35 2.37 -1.05 -4.37
N ILE A 36 1.39 -0.15 -4.34
CA ILE A 36 -0.02 -0.46 -4.66
C ILE A 36 -0.45 0.48 -5.80
N CYS A 37 -1.14 -0.04 -6.81
CA CYS A 37 -1.77 0.79 -7.84
C CYS A 37 -3.07 1.42 -7.33
N ALA A 38 -3.49 2.55 -7.90
CA ALA A 38 -4.70 3.27 -7.49
C ALA A 38 -5.94 2.36 -7.42
N GLN A 39 -6.13 1.51 -8.45
CA GLN A 39 -7.26 0.58 -8.49
C GLN A 39 -7.28 -0.41 -7.31
N CYS A 40 -6.14 -1.00 -6.95
CA CYS A 40 -6.08 -1.91 -5.80
C CYS A 40 -6.14 -1.20 -4.44
N TYR A 41 -5.75 0.08 -4.39
CA TYR A 41 -5.88 0.88 -3.19
C TYR A 41 -7.35 1.28 -2.94
N GLN A 42 -8.12 1.52 -4.01
CA GLN A 42 -9.54 1.85 -3.95
C GLN A 42 -10.47 0.62 -3.87
N ASP A 43 -9.97 -0.57 -4.20
CA ASP A 43 -10.72 -1.83 -4.07
C ASP A 43 -10.59 -2.43 -2.65
N PRO A 44 -11.66 -2.45 -1.84
CA PRO A 44 -11.63 -2.98 -0.47
C PRO A 44 -11.23 -4.46 -0.40
N LYS A 45 -11.54 -5.26 -1.43
CA LYS A 45 -11.21 -6.68 -1.46
C LYS A 45 -9.70 -6.86 -1.68
N ALA A 46 -9.13 -6.14 -2.64
CA ALA A 46 -7.70 -6.12 -2.88
C ALA A 46 -6.94 -5.61 -1.65
N LEU A 47 -7.38 -4.49 -1.08
CA LEU A 47 -6.74 -3.87 0.08
C LEU A 47 -6.79 -4.80 1.32
N ARG A 48 -7.92 -5.45 1.59
CA ARG A 48 -8.04 -6.45 2.67
C ARG A 48 -7.08 -7.63 2.46
N GLY A 49 -6.85 -8.06 1.22
CA GLY A 49 -5.87 -9.09 0.88
C GLY A 49 -4.43 -8.66 1.23
N VAL A 50 -4.09 -7.41 0.92
CA VAL A 50 -2.81 -6.81 1.33
C VAL A 50 -2.70 -6.74 2.85
N MET A 51 -3.74 -6.25 3.53
CA MET A 51 -3.74 -6.13 4.99
C MET A 51 -3.47 -7.47 5.69
N LYS A 52 -4.15 -8.54 5.26
CA LYS A 52 -3.91 -9.90 5.78
C LYS A 52 -2.47 -10.36 5.53
N ARG A 53 -1.96 -10.15 4.31
CA ARG A 53 -0.61 -10.59 3.93
C ARG A 53 0.49 -9.93 4.76
N TYR A 54 0.29 -8.68 5.15
CA TYR A 54 1.28 -7.88 5.87
C TYR A 54 0.96 -7.68 7.36
N ASN A 55 -0.04 -8.39 7.89
CA ASN A 55 -0.53 -8.25 9.26
C ASN A 55 -0.84 -6.78 9.64
N ILE A 56 -1.54 -6.06 8.76
CA ILE A 56 -1.93 -4.67 8.96
C ILE A 56 -3.28 -4.65 9.71
N GLN A 57 -3.34 -3.86 10.78
CA GLN A 57 -4.52 -3.66 11.63
C GLN A 57 -5.15 -2.27 11.46
N GLN A 58 -4.38 -1.30 10.95
CA GLN A 58 -4.82 0.09 10.78
C GLN A 58 -4.23 0.69 9.50
N ILE A 59 -4.92 1.67 8.91
CA ILE A 59 -4.46 2.42 7.75
C ILE A 59 -4.40 3.89 8.16
N THR A 60 -3.25 4.53 7.96
CA THR A 60 -3.16 5.98 8.14
C THR A 60 -3.71 6.65 6.90
N GLU A 61 -4.90 7.26 7.00
CA GLU A 61 -5.35 8.21 6.00
C GLU A 61 -4.40 9.41 6.04
N SER A 62 -3.57 9.53 5.01
CA SER A 62 -2.83 10.76 4.79
C SER A 62 -3.87 11.80 4.41
N LYS A 63 -4.18 12.74 5.32
CA LYS A 63 -4.91 13.95 4.98
C LYS A 63 -4.23 14.52 3.74
N GLY A 64 -4.97 14.56 2.63
CA GLY A 64 -4.57 15.34 1.47
C GLY A 64 -4.31 16.76 1.95
N VAL A 65 -3.10 17.24 1.70
CA VAL A 65 -2.84 18.68 1.58
C VAL A 65 -3.46 19.12 0.26
#